data_AF-A0A7X4HY13-F1
#
_entry.id   AF-A0A7X4HY13-F1
#
_cell.length_a   1.000
_cell.length_b   1.000
_cell.length_c   1.000
_cell.angle_alpha   90.00
_cell.angle_beta   90.00
_cell.angle_gamma   90.00
#
_symmetry.space_group_name_H-M   'P 1'
#
loop_
_entity.id
_entity.type
_entity.pdbx_description
1 polymer ?
#
loop_
_entity_poly.entity_id
_entity_poly.type
_entity_poly.pdbx_seq_one_letter_code
_entity_poly.pdbx_strand_id
1 'polypeptide(L)'
;MPTPKSSEDSPIRIAAVTPGDGYGRIGITLCPGKHDPHGMSGAWARDLEIDLDAIQRWGATAVVTLIEEHEFERLSVRGLPGKVRDRHMEWWHLPIEDGHSPPAQGFEDGWAVAGEALRDRLRLGFDVLVHCRGGLGRAGTIAARLLVELGERPDETIRRVREVRPGAIQTDEQEEHVAQCAPRASAAPRKDPKSIRDRALGAFLGLAVGDAVGTTLEFRRRDAQPRVEDMEGCGPFELPPGSWTDDTAMALALAESLATSEALDPRDLMDRFVRWWRDGDYSCRGYCFDIGNTTRAALDRYLQTGDPLAGSTDPGSAGNGSLMRLSPVALRFWRDRPRLVATAAEQSRTTHGATEAVDACRAFAELLADGIAGTPRAEVLARRPFEGAEAVARVLAGSWRGRPRNEIRSSGYVVHTLEAALWSVARAGNFRNAVLLAANLADDADTVAAVTGQLAGALYGLRGIPDAWLERLAWRDRLLEAGRWALAEPLG
;
A
#
# COMPACT_ATOMS: atom_id res chain seq x y z
N MET A 1 12.88 -47.98 -0.46
CA MET A 1 11.86 -46.99 -0.04
C MET A 1 11.45 -46.20 -1.27
N PRO A 2 10.18 -45.80 -1.43
CA PRO A 2 9.78 -44.93 -2.54
C PRO A 2 10.55 -43.60 -2.48
N THR A 3 10.98 -43.10 -3.64
CA THR A 3 11.68 -41.81 -3.76
C THR A 3 10.79 -40.70 -3.20
N PRO A 4 11.32 -39.81 -2.33
CA PRO A 4 10.55 -38.67 -1.83
C PRO A 4 10.08 -37.77 -2.97
N LYS A 5 8.86 -37.24 -2.85
CA LYS A 5 8.31 -36.29 -3.81
C LYS A 5 9.02 -34.94 -3.69
N SER A 6 9.63 -34.49 -4.80
CA SER A 6 10.32 -33.21 -4.93
C SER A 6 9.39 -32.10 -5.47
N SER A 7 9.86 -30.85 -5.46
CA SER A 7 9.12 -29.74 -6.11
C SER A 7 9.14 -29.83 -7.63
N GLU A 8 10.08 -30.57 -8.22
CA GLU A 8 10.21 -30.76 -9.66
C GLU A 8 9.28 -31.88 -10.16
N ASP A 9 9.33 -33.05 -9.52
CA ASP A 9 8.53 -34.23 -9.92
C ASP A 9 7.09 -34.17 -9.39
N SER A 10 6.84 -33.33 -8.40
CA SER A 10 5.53 -33.10 -7.82
C SER A 10 5.36 -31.61 -7.46
N PRO A 11 5.13 -30.74 -8.46
CA PRO A 11 4.95 -29.32 -8.26
C PRO A 11 3.87 -28.99 -7.23
N ILE A 12 4.07 -27.89 -6.50
CA ILE A 12 3.12 -27.50 -5.45
C ILE A 12 1.76 -27.22 -6.08
N ARG A 13 0.72 -27.86 -5.53
CA ARG A 13 -0.66 -27.67 -6.00
C ARG A 13 -1.38 -26.72 -5.05
N ILE A 14 -1.93 -25.66 -5.61
CA ILE A 14 -2.72 -24.67 -4.88
C ILE A 14 -4.18 -24.88 -5.28
N ALA A 15 -4.97 -25.47 -4.38
CA ALA A 15 -6.42 -25.52 -4.54
C ALA A 15 -6.98 -24.13 -4.24
N ALA A 16 -7.95 -23.63 -4.98
CA ALA A 16 -8.42 -22.26 -4.84
C ALA A 16 -9.95 -22.21 -4.70
N VAL A 17 -10.42 -21.42 -3.74
CA VAL A 17 -11.83 -21.02 -3.60
C VAL A 17 -11.93 -19.50 -3.74
N THR A 18 -13.08 -18.99 -4.17
CA THR A 18 -13.31 -17.55 -4.35
C THR A 18 -14.59 -17.13 -3.62
N PRO A 19 -14.58 -16.04 -2.82
CA PRO A 19 -15.77 -15.54 -2.13
C PRO A 19 -16.91 -15.09 -3.07
N GLY A 20 -16.58 -14.62 -4.26
CA GLY A 20 -17.52 -14.18 -5.29
C GLY A 20 -16.83 -13.41 -6.40
N ASP A 21 -17.61 -12.93 -7.38
CA ASP A 21 -17.06 -12.18 -8.52
C ASP A 21 -16.36 -10.89 -8.06
N GLY A 22 -15.18 -10.63 -8.63
CA GLY A 22 -14.36 -9.46 -8.30
C GLY A 22 -13.55 -9.58 -7.01
N TYR A 23 -13.69 -10.67 -6.25
CA TYR A 23 -12.81 -11.00 -5.13
C TYR A 23 -11.55 -11.75 -5.60
N GLY A 24 -10.48 -11.63 -4.82
CA GLY A 24 -9.31 -12.50 -4.93
C GLY A 24 -9.62 -13.93 -4.48
N ARG A 25 -8.74 -14.85 -4.82
CA ARG A 25 -8.83 -16.27 -4.49
C ARG A 25 -8.15 -16.56 -3.16
N ILE A 26 -8.69 -17.53 -2.44
CA ILE A 26 -8.08 -18.12 -1.25
C ILE A 26 -7.45 -19.45 -1.68
N GLY A 27 -6.13 -19.48 -1.75
CA GLY A 27 -5.35 -20.66 -2.08
C GLY A 27 -5.08 -21.52 -0.85
N ILE A 28 -5.19 -22.83 -1.00
CA ILE A 28 -4.98 -23.85 0.04
C ILE A 28 -3.91 -24.81 -0.46
N THR A 29 -2.82 -24.95 0.31
CA THR A 29 -1.75 -25.87 -0.05
C THR A 29 -1.04 -26.47 1.16
N LEU A 30 -0.20 -27.48 0.89
CA LEU A 30 0.70 -28.07 1.88
C LEU A 30 1.85 -27.10 2.20
N CYS A 31 2.61 -27.36 3.27
CA CYS A 31 3.71 -26.47 3.63
C CYS A 31 4.76 -26.42 2.50
N PRO A 32 5.04 -25.23 1.92
CA PRO A 32 6.04 -25.08 0.88
C PRO A 32 7.43 -25.43 1.44
N GLY A 33 8.26 -26.08 0.63
CA GLY A 33 9.61 -26.49 0.99
C GLY A 33 9.69 -27.59 2.06
N LYS A 34 8.57 -28.25 2.41
CA LYS A 34 8.60 -29.25 3.48
C LYS A 34 9.45 -30.48 3.13
N HIS A 35 10.23 -30.91 4.11
CA HIS A 35 10.83 -32.23 4.18
C HIS A 35 10.06 -33.06 5.22
N ASP A 36 9.40 -34.12 4.77
CA ASP A 36 8.52 -34.94 5.63
C ASP A 36 8.64 -36.41 5.21
N PRO A 37 9.62 -37.17 5.76
CA PRO A 37 9.90 -38.54 5.33
C PRO A 37 8.78 -39.52 5.68
N HIS A 38 7.93 -39.17 6.65
CA HIS A 38 6.83 -39.99 7.16
C HIS A 38 5.46 -39.33 6.93
N GLY A 39 5.35 -38.48 5.90
CA GLY A 39 4.09 -37.83 5.56
C GLY A 39 3.00 -38.83 5.15
N MET A 40 1.76 -38.60 5.56
CA MET A 40 0.62 -39.49 5.24
C MET A 40 0.39 -39.65 3.73
N SER A 41 0.75 -38.63 2.92
CA SER A 41 0.65 -38.66 1.45
C SER A 41 1.94 -39.13 0.76
N GLY A 42 2.85 -39.76 1.51
CA GLY A 42 4.18 -40.20 1.08
C GLY A 42 5.29 -39.31 1.63
N ALA A 43 6.53 -39.75 1.41
CA ALA A 43 7.73 -38.99 1.77
C ALA A 43 7.87 -37.73 0.88
N TRP A 44 8.28 -36.61 1.48
CA TRP A 44 8.48 -35.33 0.80
C TRP A 44 9.90 -34.80 1.02
N ALA A 45 10.50 -34.23 -0.03
CA ALA A 45 11.76 -33.48 0.01
C ALA A 45 11.65 -32.31 -0.97
N ARG A 46 10.87 -31.29 -0.58
CA ARG A 46 10.52 -30.16 -1.44
C ARG A 46 11.54 -29.04 -1.35
N ASP A 47 11.71 -28.29 -2.43
CA ASP A 47 12.52 -27.09 -2.43
C ASP A 47 11.66 -25.86 -2.09
N LEU A 48 12.11 -25.09 -1.10
CA LEU A 48 11.37 -23.94 -0.59
C LEU A 48 11.32 -22.78 -1.60
N GLU A 49 12.38 -22.55 -2.37
CA GLU A 49 12.42 -21.46 -3.35
C GLU A 49 11.51 -21.77 -4.53
N ILE A 50 11.60 -22.99 -5.08
CA ILE A 50 10.75 -23.42 -6.20
C ILE A 50 9.26 -23.33 -5.84
N ASP A 51 8.90 -23.75 -4.62
CA ASP A 51 7.53 -23.69 -4.14
C ASP A 51 7.06 -22.24 -3.95
N LEU A 52 7.88 -21.37 -3.36
CA LEU A 52 7.52 -19.98 -3.15
C LEU A 52 7.47 -19.17 -4.45
N ASP A 53 8.29 -19.51 -5.45
CA ASP A 53 8.19 -18.97 -6.82
C ASP A 53 6.87 -19.39 -7.48
N ALA A 54 6.45 -20.64 -7.30
CA ALA A 54 5.16 -21.11 -7.79
C ALA A 54 4.00 -20.38 -7.09
N ILE A 55 4.09 -20.14 -5.78
CA ILE A 55 3.11 -19.36 -5.01
C ILE A 55 3.03 -17.91 -5.47
N GLN A 56 4.18 -17.26 -5.69
CA GLN A 56 4.25 -15.89 -6.18
C GLN A 56 3.68 -15.80 -7.61
N ARG A 57 4.06 -16.72 -8.51
CA ARG A 57 3.51 -16.80 -9.88
C ARG A 57 2.01 -17.09 -9.89
N TRP A 58 1.50 -17.83 -8.90
CA TRP A 58 0.07 -18.04 -8.75
C TRP A 58 -0.67 -16.74 -8.42
N GLY A 59 0.00 -15.73 -7.86
CA GLY A 59 -0.55 -14.41 -7.58
C GLY A 59 -0.71 -14.09 -6.09
N ALA A 60 -0.21 -14.94 -5.20
CA ALA A 60 -0.37 -14.72 -3.76
C ALA A 60 0.24 -13.38 -3.34
N THR A 61 -0.52 -12.61 -2.57
CA THR A 61 -0.07 -11.34 -1.99
C THR A 61 0.21 -11.44 -0.49
N ALA A 62 -0.36 -12.46 0.14
CA ALA A 62 -0.11 -12.82 1.53
C ALA A 62 -0.05 -14.36 1.68
N VAL A 63 0.78 -14.83 2.61
CA VAL A 63 0.93 -16.24 2.97
C VAL A 63 0.67 -16.39 4.47
N VAL A 64 -0.35 -17.19 4.80
CA VAL A 64 -0.73 -17.54 6.16
C VAL A 64 -0.16 -18.92 6.48
N THR A 65 0.73 -18.95 7.46
CA THR A 65 1.38 -20.15 7.97
C THR A 65 0.72 -20.58 9.27
N LEU A 66 0.13 -21.77 9.28
CA LEU A 66 -0.62 -22.32 10.43
C LEU A 66 0.14 -23.40 11.20
N ILE A 67 1.39 -23.69 10.80
CA ILE A 67 2.22 -24.68 11.50
C ILE A 67 2.76 -24.10 12.80
N GLU A 68 2.94 -24.95 13.81
CA GLU A 68 3.52 -24.57 15.09
C GLU A 68 5.03 -24.34 14.98
N GLU A 69 5.62 -23.66 15.97
CA GLU A 69 7.03 -23.28 15.97
C GLU A 69 7.96 -24.51 15.80
N HIS A 70 7.68 -25.58 16.53
CA HIS A 70 8.45 -26.83 16.47
C HIS A 70 8.36 -27.52 15.08
N GLU A 71 7.30 -27.24 14.31
CA GLU A 71 7.12 -27.82 12.98
C GLU A 71 8.04 -27.18 11.94
N PHE A 72 8.48 -25.92 12.12
CA PHE A 72 9.45 -25.31 11.21
C PHE A 72 10.76 -26.08 11.17
N GLU A 73 11.22 -26.55 12.34
CA GLU A 73 12.41 -27.38 12.45
C GLU A 73 12.16 -28.77 11.88
N ARG A 74 11.06 -29.40 12.30
CA ARG A 74 10.67 -30.75 11.84
C ARG A 74 10.55 -30.85 10.32
N LEU A 75 10.01 -29.82 9.68
CA LEU A 75 9.79 -29.78 8.23
C LEU A 75 10.96 -29.16 7.45
N SER A 76 12.02 -28.72 8.12
CA SER A 76 13.19 -28.05 7.52
C SER A 76 12.85 -26.74 6.77
N VAL A 77 11.95 -25.92 7.32
CA VAL A 77 11.41 -24.70 6.67
C VAL A 77 11.64 -23.42 7.48
N ARG A 78 12.64 -23.37 8.38
CA ARG A 78 12.94 -22.16 9.19
C ARG A 78 13.12 -20.88 8.37
N GLY A 79 13.57 -20.99 7.11
CA GLY A 79 13.75 -19.85 6.20
C GLY A 79 12.47 -19.34 5.52
N LEU A 80 11.33 -20.02 5.69
CA LEU A 80 10.06 -19.67 5.04
C LEU A 80 9.63 -18.21 5.26
N PRO A 81 9.68 -17.64 6.48
CA PRO A 81 9.23 -16.27 6.72
C PRO A 81 10.00 -15.23 5.89
N GLY A 82 11.33 -15.36 5.85
CA GLY A 82 12.20 -14.46 5.09
C GLY A 82 11.95 -14.58 3.59
N LYS A 83 11.93 -15.82 3.07
CA LYS A 83 11.75 -16.08 1.63
C LYS A 83 10.38 -15.69 1.08
N VAL A 84 9.34 -15.68 1.93
CA VAL A 84 8.02 -15.11 1.57
C VAL A 84 8.13 -13.59 1.40
N ARG A 85 8.78 -12.90 2.35
CA ARG A 85 8.98 -11.44 2.30
C ARG A 85 9.87 -11.02 1.12
N ASP A 86 10.88 -11.82 0.77
CA ASP A 86 11.77 -11.62 -0.39
C ASP A 86 11.02 -11.59 -1.73
N ARG A 87 9.80 -12.15 -1.75
CA ARG A 87 8.91 -12.14 -2.91
C ARG A 87 7.84 -11.05 -2.84
N HIS A 88 7.97 -10.09 -1.91
CA HIS A 88 6.99 -9.05 -1.65
C HIS A 88 5.58 -9.59 -1.35
N MET A 89 5.53 -10.73 -0.65
CA MET A 89 4.30 -11.28 -0.08
C MET A 89 4.31 -11.02 1.43
N GLU A 90 3.17 -10.62 1.99
CA GLU A 90 3.06 -10.48 3.44
C GLU A 90 3.00 -11.87 4.10
N TRP A 91 3.73 -12.03 5.21
CA TRP A 91 3.75 -13.30 5.94
C TRP A 91 3.03 -13.15 7.28
N TRP A 92 2.08 -14.06 7.54
CA TRP A 92 1.33 -14.14 8.78
C TRP A 92 1.54 -15.50 9.43
N HIS A 93 1.96 -15.52 10.69
CA HIS A 93 2.09 -16.75 11.48
C HIS A 93 0.97 -16.82 12.51
N LEU A 94 0.11 -17.81 12.34
CA LEU A 94 -1.08 -18.02 13.17
C LEU A 94 -1.15 -19.52 13.52
N PRO A 95 -0.31 -20.00 14.45
CA PRO A 95 -0.16 -21.42 14.71
C PRO A 95 -1.45 -22.05 15.23
N ILE A 96 -1.77 -23.23 14.71
CA ILE A 96 -2.88 -24.08 15.16
C ILE A 96 -2.30 -25.47 15.37
N GLU A 97 -2.61 -26.10 16.49
CA GLU A 97 -2.19 -27.48 16.79
C GLU A 97 -2.71 -28.46 15.71
N ASP A 98 -1.87 -29.41 15.31
CA ASP A 98 -2.23 -30.33 14.22
C ASP A 98 -3.44 -31.19 14.59
N GLY A 99 -4.46 -31.20 13.73
CA GLY A 99 -5.73 -31.91 13.98
C GLY A 99 -6.81 -31.09 14.69
N HIS A 100 -6.47 -29.92 15.24
CA HIS A 100 -7.40 -29.09 16.01
C HIS A 100 -7.93 -27.88 15.23
N SER A 101 -8.93 -27.21 15.80
CA SER A 101 -9.42 -25.91 15.35
C SER A 101 -8.59 -24.78 15.98
N PRO A 102 -8.70 -23.52 15.50
CA PRO A 102 -8.02 -22.40 16.12
C PRO A 102 -8.34 -22.25 17.62
N PRO A 103 -7.33 -22.13 18.51
CA PRO A 103 -7.56 -21.97 19.94
C PRO A 103 -8.18 -20.61 20.25
N ALA A 104 -9.07 -20.53 21.24
CA ALA A 104 -9.80 -19.29 21.52
C ALA A 104 -8.92 -18.12 22.00
N GLN A 105 -7.85 -18.39 22.75
CA GLN A 105 -7.00 -17.35 23.34
C GLN A 105 -5.69 -17.19 22.54
N GLY A 106 -5.29 -15.94 22.26
CA GLY A 106 -4.07 -15.61 21.51
C GLY A 106 -4.19 -15.71 19.99
N PHE A 107 -4.88 -16.73 19.45
CA PHE A 107 -5.14 -16.80 18.00
C PHE A 107 -6.08 -15.67 17.55
N GLU A 108 -7.17 -15.42 18.28
CA GLU A 108 -8.16 -14.41 17.91
C GLU A 108 -7.58 -12.98 17.92
N ASP A 109 -6.62 -12.68 18.80
CA ASP A 109 -5.93 -11.39 18.81
C ASP A 109 -5.09 -11.22 17.54
N GLY A 110 -4.37 -12.27 17.12
CA GLY A 110 -3.65 -12.29 15.84
C GLY A 110 -4.60 -12.22 14.64
N TRP A 111 -5.73 -12.93 14.70
CA TRP A 111 -6.74 -12.95 13.64
C TRP A 111 -7.47 -11.62 13.48
N ALA A 112 -7.67 -10.86 14.56
CA ALA A 112 -8.27 -9.54 14.48
C ALA A 112 -7.51 -8.64 13.49
N VAL A 113 -6.18 -8.70 13.53
CA VAL A 113 -5.29 -7.94 12.64
C VAL A 113 -5.12 -8.64 11.29
N ALA A 114 -4.67 -9.90 11.30
CA ALA A 114 -4.36 -10.64 10.07
C ALA A 114 -5.62 -10.88 9.23
N GLY A 115 -6.71 -11.32 9.85
CA GLY A 115 -7.98 -11.59 9.18
C GLY A 115 -8.54 -10.34 8.52
N GLU A 116 -8.49 -9.17 9.16
CA GLU A 116 -8.89 -7.91 8.53
C GLU A 116 -8.05 -7.60 7.28
N ALA A 117 -6.72 -7.69 7.42
CA ALA A 117 -5.80 -7.44 6.32
C ALA A 117 -5.97 -8.43 5.14
N LEU A 118 -6.35 -9.69 5.43
CA LEU A 118 -6.64 -10.72 4.42
C LEU A 118 -7.97 -10.48 3.72
N ARG A 119 -9.05 -10.21 4.48
CA ARG A 119 -10.38 -9.93 3.92
C ARG A 119 -10.37 -8.69 3.03
N ASP A 120 -9.65 -7.65 3.41
CA ASP A 120 -9.52 -6.46 2.58
C ASP A 120 -8.79 -6.74 1.27
N ARG A 121 -7.71 -7.52 1.28
CA ARG A 121 -7.02 -7.92 0.04
C ARG A 121 -7.95 -8.68 -0.90
N LEU A 122 -8.71 -9.63 -0.35
CA LEU A 122 -9.68 -10.40 -1.10
C LEU A 122 -10.75 -9.49 -1.72
N ARG A 123 -11.33 -8.52 -0.99
CA ARG A 123 -12.27 -7.52 -1.53
C ARG A 123 -11.68 -6.66 -2.66
N LEU A 124 -10.36 -6.55 -2.71
CA LEU A 124 -9.63 -5.76 -3.69
C LEU A 124 -9.12 -6.60 -4.87
N GLY A 125 -9.50 -7.87 -4.96
CA GLY A 125 -9.14 -8.77 -6.05
C GLY A 125 -7.79 -9.47 -5.87
N PHE A 126 -7.13 -9.30 -4.72
CA PHE A 126 -5.81 -9.89 -4.48
C PHE A 126 -5.92 -11.27 -3.83
N ASP A 127 -5.12 -12.20 -4.32
CA ASP A 127 -5.12 -13.56 -3.83
C ASP A 127 -4.33 -13.68 -2.51
N VAL A 128 -4.78 -14.59 -1.65
CA VAL A 128 -4.10 -14.95 -0.39
C VAL A 128 -3.90 -16.47 -0.35
N LEU A 129 -2.79 -16.91 0.22
CA LEU A 129 -2.48 -18.33 0.38
C LEU A 129 -2.54 -18.71 1.86
N VAL A 130 -3.15 -19.84 2.16
CA VAL A 130 -3.18 -20.46 3.49
C VAL A 130 -2.55 -21.84 3.41
N HIS A 131 -1.63 -22.15 4.32
CA HIS A 131 -1.05 -23.49 4.41
C HIS A 131 -0.90 -23.99 5.85
N CYS A 132 -0.85 -25.31 5.98
CA CYS A 132 -0.41 -26.03 7.18
C CYS A 132 0.53 -27.16 6.75
N ARG A 133 0.78 -28.17 7.58
CA ARG A 133 1.65 -29.30 7.18
C ARG A 133 1.15 -30.03 5.92
N GLY A 134 -0.13 -30.39 5.89
CA GLY A 134 -0.77 -31.14 4.80
C GLY A 134 -1.62 -30.30 3.85
N GLY A 135 -2.02 -29.09 4.26
CA GLY A 135 -2.97 -28.26 3.52
C GLY A 135 -4.38 -28.85 3.46
N LEU A 136 -4.86 -29.43 4.57
CA LEU A 136 -6.16 -30.10 4.64
C LEU A 136 -7.01 -29.54 5.80
N GLY A 137 -6.78 -29.99 7.05
CA GLY A 137 -7.54 -29.56 8.24
C GLY A 137 -7.41 -28.07 8.52
N ARG A 138 -6.34 -27.68 9.23
CA ARG A 138 -6.06 -26.28 9.62
C ARG A 138 -6.22 -25.26 8.48
N ALA A 139 -5.61 -25.54 7.33
CA ALA A 139 -5.68 -24.64 6.17
C ALA A 139 -7.08 -24.56 5.56
N GLY A 140 -7.82 -25.67 5.50
CA GLY A 140 -9.21 -25.69 5.05
C GLY A 140 -10.13 -24.93 6.00
N THR A 141 -9.94 -25.08 7.31
CA THR A 141 -10.70 -24.37 8.35
C THR A 141 -10.55 -22.86 8.23
N ILE A 142 -9.32 -22.38 8.05
CA ILE A 142 -9.05 -20.93 7.91
C ILE A 142 -9.53 -20.38 6.56
N ALA A 143 -9.39 -21.15 5.47
CA ALA A 143 -9.97 -20.76 4.19
C ALA A 143 -11.50 -20.65 4.27
N ALA A 144 -12.15 -21.61 4.95
CA ALA A 144 -13.57 -21.57 5.21
C ALA A 144 -13.98 -20.37 6.07
N ARG A 145 -13.27 -20.12 7.17
CA ARG A 145 -13.51 -18.94 8.00
C ARG A 145 -13.47 -17.64 7.19
N LEU A 146 -12.50 -17.46 6.31
CA LEU A 146 -12.42 -16.27 5.44
C LEU A 146 -13.64 -16.13 4.52
N LEU A 147 -14.15 -17.22 3.93
CA LEU A 147 -15.36 -17.21 3.11
C LEU A 147 -16.60 -16.80 3.93
N VAL A 148 -16.76 -17.38 5.13
CA VAL A 148 -17.87 -17.03 6.03
C VAL A 148 -17.80 -15.57 6.47
N GLU A 149 -16.61 -15.10 6.86
CA GLU A 149 -16.42 -13.70 7.25
C GLU A 149 -16.62 -12.72 6.08
N LEU A 150 -16.54 -13.18 4.84
CA LEU A 150 -16.86 -12.41 3.63
C LEU A 150 -18.31 -12.52 3.18
N GLY A 151 -19.16 -13.26 3.92
CA GLY A 151 -20.60 -13.28 3.76
C GLY A 151 -21.20 -14.61 3.30
N GLU A 152 -20.39 -15.65 3.10
CA GLU A 152 -20.91 -16.97 2.74
C GLU A 152 -21.49 -17.73 3.95
N ARG A 153 -22.39 -18.68 3.68
CA ARG A 153 -22.95 -19.54 4.72
C ARG A 153 -21.95 -20.63 5.12
N PRO A 154 -21.79 -20.96 6.41
CA PRO A 154 -20.86 -21.98 6.89
C PRO A 154 -20.98 -23.34 6.18
N ASP A 155 -22.19 -23.89 6.07
CA ASP A 155 -22.41 -25.22 5.48
C ASP A 155 -22.03 -25.28 3.99
N GLU A 156 -22.30 -24.20 3.25
CA GLU A 156 -21.93 -24.10 1.84
C GLU A 156 -20.42 -23.96 1.68
N THR A 157 -19.82 -23.18 2.57
CA THR A 157 -18.37 -22.95 2.61
C THR A 157 -17.60 -24.25 2.81
N ILE A 158 -17.98 -25.06 3.80
CA ILE A 158 -17.34 -26.36 4.08
C ILE A 158 -17.38 -27.25 2.84
N ARG A 159 -18.54 -27.30 2.17
CA ARG A 159 -18.71 -28.08 0.93
C ARG A 159 -17.80 -27.59 -0.19
N ARG A 160 -17.78 -26.28 -0.47
CA ARG A 160 -16.94 -25.68 -1.52
C ARG A 160 -15.45 -25.89 -1.29
N VAL A 161 -15.00 -25.75 -0.04
CA VAL A 161 -13.59 -26.02 0.32
C VAL A 161 -13.24 -27.49 0.08
N ARG A 162 -14.14 -28.42 0.43
CA ARG A 162 -13.95 -29.87 0.17
C ARG A 162 -14.00 -30.24 -1.31
N GLU A 163 -14.77 -29.52 -2.13
CA GLU A 163 -14.83 -29.73 -3.58
C GLU A 163 -13.48 -29.45 -4.24
N VAL A 164 -12.81 -28.35 -3.88
CA VAL A 164 -11.50 -28.00 -4.46
C VAL A 164 -10.34 -28.68 -3.75
N ARG A 165 -10.53 -29.07 -2.48
CA ARG A 165 -9.53 -29.75 -1.65
C ARG A 165 -10.18 -30.92 -0.89
N PRO A 166 -10.32 -32.09 -1.55
CA PRO A 166 -10.93 -33.27 -0.92
C PRO A 166 -10.25 -33.66 0.39
N GLY A 167 -11.05 -33.88 1.44
CA GLY A 167 -10.57 -34.19 2.79
C GLY A 167 -10.10 -32.97 3.61
N ALA A 168 -10.34 -31.74 3.15
CA ALA A 168 -10.17 -30.55 3.97
C ALA A 168 -11.24 -30.46 5.07
N ILE A 169 -10.89 -29.77 6.18
CA ILE A 169 -11.71 -29.66 7.40
C ILE A 169 -11.97 -31.07 7.95
N GLN A 170 -11.04 -31.59 8.73
CA GLN A 170 -10.88 -33.02 8.99
C GLN A 170 -11.60 -33.52 10.25
N THR A 171 -11.99 -32.62 11.16
CA THR A 171 -12.58 -32.97 12.46
C THR A 171 -13.87 -32.21 12.71
N ASP A 172 -14.76 -32.78 13.52
CA ASP A 172 -16.01 -32.14 13.94
C ASP A 172 -15.75 -30.80 14.64
N GLU A 173 -14.66 -30.72 15.42
CA GLU A 173 -14.19 -29.49 16.07
C GLU A 173 -13.93 -28.36 15.05
N GLN A 174 -13.30 -28.70 13.91
CA GLN A 174 -13.05 -27.75 12.84
C GLN A 174 -14.33 -27.33 12.09
N GLU A 175 -15.29 -28.24 11.91
CA GLU A 175 -16.60 -27.92 11.32
C GLU A 175 -17.38 -26.98 12.26
N GLU A 176 -17.40 -27.27 13.56
CA GLU A 176 -18.06 -26.45 14.57
C GLU A 176 -17.45 -25.05 14.65
N HIS A 177 -16.12 -24.93 14.57
CA HIS A 177 -15.46 -23.62 14.51
C HIS A 177 -15.95 -22.79 13.30
N VAL A 178 -16.06 -23.40 12.12
CA VAL A 178 -16.57 -22.71 10.92
C VAL A 178 -18.04 -22.33 11.09
N ALA A 179 -18.85 -23.19 11.70
CA ALA A 179 -20.26 -22.93 11.97
C ALA A 179 -20.48 -21.75 12.94
N GLN A 180 -19.54 -21.51 13.86
CA GLN A 180 -19.57 -20.39 14.80
C GLN A 180 -19.03 -19.08 14.21
N CYS A 181 -18.40 -19.11 13.03
CA CYS A 181 -17.94 -17.90 12.35
C CYS A 181 -19.12 -17.07 11.82
N ALA A 182 -18.92 -15.76 11.69
CA ALA A 182 -19.93 -14.83 11.22
C ALA A 182 -19.35 -13.81 10.23
N PRO A 183 -20.17 -13.25 9.31
CA PRO A 183 -19.75 -12.16 8.43
C PRO A 183 -19.14 -10.99 9.19
N ARG A 184 -18.05 -10.41 8.66
CA ARG A 184 -17.36 -9.26 9.24
C ARG A 184 -17.29 -8.11 8.24
N ALA A 185 -17.90 -6.98 8.59
CA ALA A 185 -17.75 -5.73 7.86
C ALA A 185 -16.30 -5.20 7.94
N SER A 186 -15.93 -4.30 7.02
CA SER A 186 -14.67 -3.55 7.12
C SER A 186 -14.70 -2.66 8.36
N ALA A 187 -13.56 -2.48 9.06
CA ALA A 187 -13.54 -1.60 10.21
C ALA A 187 -13.85 -0.15 9.78
N ALA A 188 -14.71 0.49 10.57
CA ALA A 188 -15.03 1.90 10.42
C ALA A 188 -14.06 2.74 11.29
N PRO A 189 -13.25 3.63 10.68
CA PRO A 189 -12.40 4.53 11.44
C PRO A 189 -13.21 5.46 12.34
N ARG A 190 -12.65 5.83 13.50
CA ARG A 190 -13.25 6.84 14.36
C ARG A 190 -13.30 8.20 13.66
N LYS A 191 -14.42 8.91 13.80
CA LYS A 191 -14.67 10.20 13.14
C LYS A 191 -14.62 11.39 14.11
N ASP A 192 -14.11 11.19 15.32
CA ASP A 192 -13.89 12.28 16.26
C ASP A 192 -12.78 13.24 15.74
N PRO A 193 -12.77 14.51 16.16
CA PRO A 193 -11.81 15.51 15.67
C PRO A 193 -10.34 15.09 15.82
N LYS A 194 -9.97 14.39 16.90
CA LYS A 194 -8.59 13.93 17.12
C LYS A 194 -8.19 12.87 16.10
N SER A 195 -9.09 11.93 15.79
CA SER A 195 -8.84 10.89 14.78
C SER A 195 -8.80 11.46 13.35
N ILE A 196 -9.60 12.49 13.05
CA ILE A 196 -9.53 13.21 11.77
C ILE A 196 -8.18 13.94 11.63
N ARG A 197 -7.78 14.67 12.68
CA ARG A 197 -6.47 15.36 12.73
C ARG A 197 -5.31 14.39 12.55
N ASP A 198 -5.36 13.24 13.22
CA ASP A 198 -4.39 12.16 13.11
C ASP A 198 -4.24 11.68 11.66
N ARG A 199 -5.33 11.48 10.92
CA ARG A 199 -5.30 11.11 9.49
C ARG A 199 -4.86 12.23 8.57
N ALA A 200 -5.27 13.47 8.84
CA ALA A 200 -4.84 14.63 8.08
C ALA A 200 -3.32 14.86 8.20
N LEU A 201 -2.79 14.91 9.42
CA LEU A 201 -1.34 15.00 9.64
C LEU A 201 -0.60 13.75 9.14
N GLY A 202 -1.22 12.58 9.27
CA GLY A 202 -0.72 11.34 8.70
C GLY A 202 -0.52 11.43 7.20
N ALA A 203 -1.46 12.01 6.45
CA ALA A 203 -1.32 12.19 5.00
C ALA A 203 -0.12 13.08 4.63
N PHE A 204 0.07 14.18 5.36
CA PHE A 204 1.16 15.11 5.06
C PHE A 204 2.54 14.60 5.50
N LEU A 205 2.66 14.06 6.71
CA LEU A 205 3.92 13.46 7.16
C LEU A 205 4.20 12.14 6.43
N GLY A 206 3.15 11.43 6.04
CA GLY A 206 3.25 10.20 5.27
C GLY A 206 3.87 10.43 3.91
N LEU A 207 3.55 11.55 3.24
CA LEU A 207 4.23 12.02 2.04
C LEU A 207 5.75 12.09 2.27
N ALA A 208 6.17 12.85 3.28
CA ALA A 208 7.58 13.09 3.56
C ALA A 208 8.35 11.83 3.96
N VAL A 209 7.68 10.93 4.68
CA VAL A 209 8.24 9.60 5.00
C VAL A 209 8.33 8.73 3.75
N GLY A 210 7.34 8.77 2.87
CA GLY A 210 7.33 8.04 1.61
C GLY A 210 8.49 8.46 0.71
N ASP A 211 8.62 9.76 0.47
CA ASP A 211 9.73 10.41 -0.24
C ASP A 211 11.09 9.95 0.34
N ALA A 212 11.32 10.17 1.64
CA ALA A 212 12.60 9.84 2.29
C ALA A 212 12.96 8.34 2.26
N VAL A 213 11.98 7.44 2.16
CA VAL A 213 12.22 6.00 1.99
C VAL A 213 12.48 5.68 0.51
N GLY A 214 11.67 6.25 -0.40
CA GLY A 214 11.67 5.94 -1.82
C GLY A 214 12.91 6.42 -2.57
N THR A 215 13.48 7.57 -2.20
CA THR A 215 14.68 8.14 -2.86
C THR A 215 15.88 7.17 -2.89
N THR A 216 15.94 6.22 -1.93
CA THR A 216 16.95 5.15 -1.89
C THR A 216 17.07 4.35 -3.19
N LEU A 217 15.95 4.09 -3.88
CA LEU A 217 15.88 3.30 -5.12
C LEU A 217 15.55 4.10 -6.37
N GLU A 218 15.54 5.41 -6.26
CA GLU A 218 15.25 6.32 -7.35
C GLU A 218 16.24 6.15 -8.52
N PHE A 219 15.71 6.20 -9.73
CA PHE A 219 16.40 5.92 -11.00
C PHE A 219 17.06 4.54 -11.10
N ARG A 220 16.76 3.62 -10.17
CA ARG A 220 17.21 2.23 -10.26
C ARG A 220 16.20 1.40 -11.04
N ARG A 221 16.72 0.45 -11.81
CA ARG A 221 15.88 -0.60 -12.38
C ARG A 221 15.33 -1.46 -11.24
N ARG A 222 14.02 -1.78 -11.30
CA ARG A 222 13.36 -2.68 -10.37
C ARG A 222 14.15 -3.98 -10.14
N ASP A 223 14.28 -4.36 -8.87
CA ASP A 223 14.98 -5.56 -8.40
C ASP A 223 16.47 -5.64 -8.80
N ALA A 224 17.08 -4.53 -9.25
CA ALA A 224 18.51 -4.48 -9.57
C ALA A 224 19.39 -4.16 -8.36
N GLN A 225 18.79 -3.71 -7.25
CA GLN A 225 19.44 -3.44 -5.98
C GLN A 225 18.75 -4.28 -4.89
N PRO A 226 19.40 -4.49 -3.72
CA PRO A 226 18.74 -5.08 -2.57
C PRO A 226 17.43 -4.37 -2.22
N ARG A 227 16.50 -5.13 -1.63
CA ARG A 227 15.23 -4.59 -1.16
C ARG A 227 15.47 -3.53 -0.09
N VAL A 228 14.82 -2.38 -0.22
CA VAL A 228 14.76 -1.39 0.87
C VAL A 228 13.83 -1.94 1.94
N GLU A 229 14.34 -2.03 3.17
CA GLU A 229 13.58 -2.54 4.31
C GLU A 229 13.30 -1.48 5.36
N ASP A 230 14.07 -0.40 5.36
CA ASP A 230 13.98 0.68 6.34
C ASP A 230 14.20 2.06 5.68
N MET A 231 14.15 3.13 6.47
CA MET A 231 14.57 4.46 6.04
C MET A 231 16.11 4.53 6.06
N GLU A 232 16.71 4.20 4.92
CA GLU A 232 18.17 3.97 4.75
C GLU A 232 18.93 5.17 4.18
N GLY A 233 18.26 6.08 3.46
CA GLY A 233 18.90 7.20 2.77
C GLY A 233 19.61 6.74 1.49
N CYS A 234 20.83 7.25 1.24
CA CYS A 234 21.61 7.00 0.03
C CYS A 234 20.92 7.51 -1.25
N GLY A 235 20.57 6.61 -2.18
CA GLY A 235 20.00 7.00 -3.46
C GLY A 235 20.98 7.73 -4.39
N PRO A 236 20.48 8.34 -5.47
CA PRO A 236 21.28 9.10 -6.44
C PRO A 236 21.91 10.37 -5.86
N PHE A 237 21.40 10.87 -4.73
CA PHE A 237 21.84 12.12 -4.10
C PHE A 237 22.66 11.94 -2.81
N GLU A 238 23.01 10.70 -2.46
CA GLU A 238 23.79 10.35 -1.26
C GLU A 238 23.19 10.96 0.03
N LEU A 239 21.88 10.82 0.17
CA LEU A 239 21.12 11.43 1.26
C LEU A 239 21.37 10.73 2.60
N PRO A 240 21.42 11.47 3.71
CA PRO A 240 21.29 10.88 5.04
C PRO A 240 19.94 10.18 5.22
N PRO A 241 19.84 9.15 6.06
CA PRO A 241 18.55 8.59 6.47
C PRO A 241 17.58 9.68 6.94
N GLY A 242 16.37 9.71 6.35
CA GLY A 242 15.31 10.65 6.72
C GLY A 242 15.32 11.99 5.98
N SER A 243 16.32 12.24 5.13
CA SER A 243 16.25 13.34 4.16
C SER A 243 15.30 12.99 3.01
N TRP A 244 14.58 14.01 2.55
CA TRP A 244 13.55 13.97 1.51
C TRP A 244 13.89 14.93 0.36
N THR A 245 13.23 14.78 -0.79
CA THR A 245 13.53 15.42 -2.09
C THR A 245 12.57 16.58 -2.42
N ASP A 246 12.32 16.85 -3.70
CA ASP A 246 11.45 17.93 -4.15
C ASP A 246 9.97 17.68 -3.84
N ASP A 247 9.51 16.44 -3.72
CA ASP A 247 8.14 16.11 -3.32
C ASP A 247 7.74 16.83 -2.04
N THR A 248 8.54 16.64 -0.99
CA THR A 248 8.30 17.21 0.33
C THR A 248 8.59 18.71 0.35
N ALA A 249 9.62 19.17 -0.37
CA ALA A 249 9.94 20.59 -0.47
C ALA A 249 8.75 21.38 -1.05
N MET A 250 8.19 20.89 -2.15
CA MET A 250 7.05 21.51 -2.80
C MET A 250 5.76 21.35 -1.99
N ALA A 251 5.56 20.22 -1.29
CA ALA A 251 4.42 20.04 -0.41
C ALA A 251 4.47 20.99 0.80
N LEU A 252 5.64 21.22 1.39
CA LEU A 252 5.83 22.16 2.49
C LEU A 252 5.55 23.61 2.05
N ALA A 253 6.05 24.02 0.87
CA ALA A 253 5.75 25.32 0.29
C ALA A 253 4.24 25.50 0.04
N LEU A 254 3.56 24.46 -0.44
CA LEU A 254 2.10 24.48 -0.64
C LEU A 254 1.34 24.57 0.69
N ALA A 255 1.75 23.83 1.71
CA ALA A 255 1.14 23.88 3.04
C ALA A 255 1.24 25.28 3.66
N GLU A 256 2.43 25.89 3.61
CA GLU A 256 2.63 27.25 4.12
C GLU A 256 1.88 28.30 3.28
N SER A 257 1.78 28.13 1.95
CA SER A 257 0.98 29.02 1.10
C SER A 257 -0.50 29.00 1.50
N LEU A 258 -1.09 27.80 1.62
CA LEU A 258 -2.48 27.59 2.03
C LEU A 258 -2.79 28.07 3.46
N ALA A 259 -1.77 28.23 4.30
CA ALA A 259 -1.94 28.78 5.64
C ALA A 259 -2.07 30.31 5.66
N THR A 260 -1.61 31.01 4.61
CA THR A 260 -1.63 32.48 4.57
C THR A 260 -2.94 33.08 4.04
N SER A 261 -3.79 32.27 3.42
CA SER A 261 -5.04 32.72 2.79
C SER A 261 -6.14 31.68 2.95
N GLU A 262 -7.40 32.11 2.83
CA GLU A 262 -8.52 31.18 2.82
C GLU A 262 -8.50 30.28 1.57
N ALA A 263 -8.11 30.84 0.43
CA ALA A 263 -7.96 30.14 -0.85
C ALA A 263 -6.48 30.02 -1.22
N LEU A 264 -6.16 29.14 -2.17
CA LEU A 264 -4.83 29.14 -2.75
C LEU A 264 -4.58 30.47 -3.46
N ASP A 265 -3.43 31.08 -3.19
CA ASP A 265 -2.86 32.14 -4.03
C ASP A 265 -1.79 31.50 -4.92
N PRO A 266 -2.06 31.29 -6.22
CA PRO A 266 -1.09 30.68 -7.12
C PRO A 266 0.21 31.48 -7.25
N ARG A 267 0.15 32.81 -7.07
CA ARG A 267 1.34 33.67 -7.15
C ARG A 267 2.25 33.45 -5.94
N ASP A 268 1.70 33.50 -4.73
CA ASP A 268 2.45 33.19 -3.51
C ASP A 268 3.07 31.78 -3.59
N LEU A 269 2.31 30.79 -4.07
CA LEU A 269 2.84 29.44 -4.26
C LEU A 269 4.04 29.40 -5.22
N MET A 270 3.93 30.06 -6.37
CA MET A 270 5.01 30.11 -7.36
C MET A 270 6.23 30.88 -6.84
N ASP A 271 6.04 31.97 -6.10
CA ASP A 271 7.12 32.70 -5.45
C ASP A 271 7.85 31.81 -4.43
N ARG A 272 7.12 30.97 -3.67
CA ARG A 272 7.73 29.99 -2.75
C ARG A 272 8.52 28.91 -3.48
N PHE A 273 8.00 28.39 -4.60
CA PHE A 273 8.74 27.44 -5.43
C PHE A 273 9.98 28.07 -6.05
N VAL A 274 9.94 29.35 -6.44
CA VAL A 274 11.13 30.08 -6.91
C VAL A 274 12.16 30.22 -5.78
N ARG A 275 11.77 30.56 -4.56
CA ARG A 275 12.70 30.62 -3.41
C ARG A 275 13.30 29.26 -3.07
N TRP A 276 12.50 28.19 -3.11
CA TRP A 276 13.03 26.83 -3.00
C TRP A 276 14.08 26.58 -4.08
N TRP A 277 13.74 26.87 -5.35
CA TRP A 277 14.60 26.59 -6.49
C TRP A 277 15.90 27.40 -6.50
N ARG A 278 15.84 28.69 -6.16
CA ARG A 278 16.98 29.62 -6.22
C ARG A 278 17.82 29.62 -4.95
N ASP A 279 17.18 29.54 -3.80
CA ASP A 279 17.78 29.83 -2.49
C ASP A 279 17.79 28.62 -1.54
N GLY A 280 17.02 27.58 -1.83
CA GLY A 280 16.98 26.36 -1.01
C GLY A 280 16.08 26.42 0.22
N ASP A 281 15.21 27.45 0.35
CA ASP A 281 14.37 27.74 1.55
C ASP A 281 13.56 26.55 2.11
N TYR A 282 13.14 25.64 1.23
CA TYR A 282 12.32 24.47 1.55
C TYR A 282 13.07 23.15 1.38
N SER A 283 14.40 23.19 1.34
CA SER A 283 15.23 22.00 1.17
C SER A 283 15.89 21.62 2.50
N CYS A 284 15.74 20.36 2.91
CA CYS A 284 16.45 19.82 4.07
C CYS A 284 17.99 19.80 3.88
N ARG A 285 18.49 20.07 2.67
CA ARG A 285 19.92 20.19 2.31
C ARG A 285 20.43 21.63 2.26
N GLY A 286 19.54 22.63 2.33
CA GLY A 286 19.88 24.04 2.18
C GLY A 286 20.16 24.51 0.75
N TYR A 287 19.90 23.68 -0.27
CA TYR A 287 19.93 24.04 -1.69
C TYR A 287 18.91 23.21 -2.47
N CYS A 288 18.42 23.69 -3.61
CA CYS A 288 17.53 22.91 -4.48
C CYS A 288 18.29 21.77 -5.17
N PHE A 289 17.76 20.57 -5.08
CA PHE A 289 18.16 19.40 -5.86
C PHE A 289 16.90 18.68 -6.33
N ASP A 290 17.07 17.78 -7.29
CA ASP A 290 16.01 16.91 -7.82
C ASP A 290 14.81 17.62 -8.46
N ILE A 291 14.95 18.89 -8.84
CA ILE A 291 13.86 19.60 -9.52
C ILE A 291 13.54 18.96 -10.89
N GLY A 292 12.32 18.46 -11.02
CA GLY A 292 11.83 17.93 -12.30
C GLY A 292 11.82 18.97 -13.43
N ASN A 293 12.09 18.52 -14.66
CA ASN A 293 12.19 19.40 -15.84
C ASN A 293 10.92 20.22 -16.11
N THR A 294 9.73 19.62 -15.96
CA THR A 294 8.44 20.31 -16.16
C THR A 294 8.23 21.39 -15.10
N THR A 295 8.55 21.10 -13.84
CA THR A 295 8.52 22.09 -12.75
C THR A 295 9.45 23.25 -13.05
N ARG A 296 10.72 22.97 -13.37
CA ARG A 296 11.70 24.01 -13.71
C ARG A 296 11.23 24.89 -14.87
N ALA A 297 10.73 24.29 -15.96
CA ALA A 297 10.24 25.03 -17.10
C ALA A 297 9.05 25.95 -16.76
N ALA A 298 8.16 25.52 -15.86
CA ALA A 298 7.07 26.35 -15.38
C ALA A 298 7.54 27.51 -14.49
N LEU A 299 8.52 27.28 -13.60
CA LEU A 299 9.12 28.36 -12.80
C LEU A 299 9.84 29.38 -13.69
N ASP A 300 10.59 28.92 -14.70
CA ASP A 300 11.20 29.79 -15.70
C ASP A 300 10.16 30.63 -16.45
N ARG A 301 9.07 30.01 -16.90
CA ARG A 301 7.95 30.71 -17.56
C ARG A 301 7.32 31.74 -16.64
N TYR A 302 7.04 31.39 -15.39
CA TYR A 302 6.47 32.30 -14.40
C TYR A 302 7.34 33.54 -14.18
N LEU A 303 8.66 33.37 -14.06
CA LEU A 303 9.60 34.48 -13.91
C LEU A 303 9.65 35.40 -15.15
N GLN A 304 9.40 34.84 -16.34
CA GLN A 304 9.39 35.60 -17.60
C GLN A 304 8.07 36.32 -17.86
N THR A 305 6.93 35.68 -17.55
CA THR A 305 5.60 36.17 -17.94
C THR A 305 4.80 36.76 -16.79
N GLY A 306 5.13 36.41 -15.55
CA GLY A 306 4.36 36.72 -14.36
C GLY A 306 3.05 35.93 -14.22
N ASP A 307 2.76 34.98 -15.11
CA ASP A 307 1.57 34.12 -15.06
C ASP A 307 1.78 32.98 -14.07
N PRO A 308 1.06 32.94 -12.93
CA PRO A 308 1.28 31.92 -11.91
C PRO A 308 0.73 30.55 -12.30
N LEU A 309 -0.12 30.44 -13.34
CA LEU A 309 -0.61 29.17 -13.87
C LEU A 309 0.27 28.71 -15.04
N ALA A 310 1.59 28.67 -14.79
CA ALA A 310 2.62 28.50 -15.80
C ALA A 310 2.80 27.06 -16.30
N GLY A 311 1.98 26.10 -15.86
CA GLY A 311 2.14 24.71 -16.22
C GLY A 311 1.95 24.43 -17.71
N SER A 312 2.74 23.51 -18.26
CA SER A 312 2.57 23.06 -19.63
C SER A 312 1.26 22.27 -19.78
N THR A 313 0.48 22.57 -20.82
CA THR A 313 -0.75 21.84 -21.19
C THR A 313 -0.48 20.72 -22.21
N ASP A 314 0.76 20.58 -22.68
CA ASP A 314 1.16 19.52 -23.60
C ASP A 314 0.96 18.14 -22.95
N PRO A 315 0.29 17.18 -23.60
CA PRO A 315 0.06 15.84 -23.05
C PRO A 315 1.35 15.09 -22.70
N GLY A 316 2.46 15.33 -23.42
CA GLY A 316 3.78 14.77 -23.13
C GLY A 316 4.43 15.32 -21.87
N SER A 317 3.85 16.35 -21.25
CA SER A 317 4.27 16.91 -19.97
C SER A 317 3.43 16.47 -18.77
N ALA A 318 2.67 15.37 -18.90
CA ALA A 318 1.85 14.77 -17.84
C ALA A 318 2.67 14.06 -16.74
N GLY A 319 3.64 14.77 -16.17
CA GLY A 319 4.45 14.33 -15.05
C GLY A 319 3.68 14.28 -13.73
N ASN A 320 4.20 13.52 -12.76
CA ASN A 320 3.70 13.35 -11.39
C ASN A 320 3.99 14.52 -10.44
N GLY A 321 4.77 15.53 -10.87
CA GLY A 321 5.27 16.61 -10.00
C GLY A 321 4.20 17.45 -9.28
N SER A 322 2.96 17.50 -9.77
CA SER A 322 1.84 18.13 -9.06
C SER A 322 1.06 17.18 -8.15
N LEU A 323 1.09 15.88 -8.41
CA LEU A 323 0.42 14.86 -7.60
C LEU A 323 1.21 14.59 -6.31
N MET A 324 2.54 14.59 -6.42
CA MET A 324 3.46 14.26 -5.32
C MET A 324 3.33 15.18 -4.11
N ARG A 325 2.92 16.42 -4.34
CA ARG A 325 2.80 17.48 -3.32
C ARG A 325 1.38 17.76 -2.84
N LEU A 326 0.39 16.94 -3.24
CA LEU A 326 -1.03 17.29 -3.17
C LEU A 326 -1.61 17.37 -1.76
N SER A 327 -1.12 16.57 -0.80
CA SER A 327 -1.80 16.38 0.49
C SER A 327 -2.22 17.65 1.23
N PRO A 328 -1.46 18.77 1.26
CA PRO A 328 -1.89 19.99 1.95
C PRO A 328 -3.25 20.53 1.48
N VAL A 329 -3.61 20.35 0.21
CA VAL A 329 -4.95 20.70 -0.32
C VAL A 329 -6.04 19.86 0.33
N ALA A 330 -5.80 18.55 0.49
CA ALA A 330 -6.71 17.65 1.17
C ALA A 330 -6.83 17.98 2.66
N LEU A 331 -5.72 18.30 3.33
CA LEU A 331 -5.72 18.74 4.73
C LEU A 331 -6.63 19.97 4.91
N ARG A 332 -6.49 20.97 4.02
CA ARG A 332 -7.22 22.24 4.13
C ARG A 332 -8.70 22.12 3.79
N PHE A 333 -9.05 21.29 2.79
CA PHE A 333 -10.38 21.32 2.16
C PHE A 333 -11.14 19.99 2.21
N TRP A 334 -10.73 18.98 2.98
CA TRP A 334 -11.42 17.67 3.03
C TRP A 334 -12.94 17.73 3.33
N ARG A 335 -13.42 18.79 3.99
CA ARG A 335 -14.86 19.02 4.25
C ARG A 335 -15.59 19.67 3.07
N ASP A 336 -14.90 20.51 2.31
CA ASP A 336 -15.45 21.29 1.20
C ASP A 336 -14.98 20.68 -0.12
N ARG A 337 -15.69 19.63 -0.57
CA ARG A 337 -15.31 18.85 -1.76
C ARG A 337 -15.24 19.68 -3.05
N PRO A 338 -16.18 20.61 -3.33
CA PRO A 338 -16.04 21.50 -4.48
C PRO A 338 -14.74 22.33 -4.44
N ARG A 339 -14.40 22.91 -3.28
CA ARG A 339 -13.17 23.70 -3.11
C ARG A 339 -11.90 22.85 -3.15
N LEU A 340 -11.96 21.65 -2.59
CA LEU A 340 -10.91 20.63 -2.66
C LEU A 340 -10.53 20.33 -4.12
N VAL A 341 -11.52 19.97 -4.95
CA VAL A 341 -11.31 19.62 -6.35
C VAL A 341 -10.81 20.82 -7.16
N ALA A 342 -11.40 22.00 -6.93
CA ALA A 342 -10.98 23.23 -7.61
C ALA A 342 -9.52 23.58 -7.28
N THR A 343 -9.14 23.53 -6.00
CA THR A 343 -7.78 23.86 -5.55
C THR A 343 -6.78 22.79 -5.99
N ALA A 344 -7.15 21.51 -5.99
CA ALA A 344 -6.30 20.43 -6.49
C ALA A 344 -5.95 20.63 -7.98
N ALA A 345 -6.92 21.11 -8.76
CA ALA A 345 -6.70 21.43 -10.17
C ALA A 345 -5.84 22.70 -10.34
N GLU A 346 -6.10 23.74 -9.54
CA GLU A 346 -5.36 25.01 -9.57
C GLU A 346 -3.89 24.84 -9.18
N GLN A 347 -3.59 24.15 -8.06
CA GLN A 347 -2.22 23.89 -7.63
C GLN A 347 -1.45 23.08 -8.68
N SER A 348 -2.13 22.17 -9.40
CA SER A 348 -1.49 21.43 -10.48
C SER A 348 -1.08 22.38 -11.59
N ARG A 349 -2.01 23.20 -12.08
CA ARG A 349 -1.80 24.14 -13.20
C ARG A 349 -0.68 25.15 -12.99
N THR A 350 -0.24 25.39 -11.76
CA THR A 350 0.95 26.21 -11.50
C THR A 350 2.21 25.68 -12.21
N THR A 351 2.34 24.35 -12.32
CA THR A 351 3.53 23.70 -12.93
C THR A 351 3.20 22.62 -13.96
N HIS A 352 2.03 21.98 -13.85
CA HIS A 352 1.58 20.86 -14.65
C HIS A 352 0.13 21.12 -15.09
N GLY A 353 -0.05 21.61 -16.31
CA GLY A 353 -1.33 21.95 -16.90
C GLY A 353 -1.93 20.85 -17.78
N ALA A 354 -1.21 19.77 -18.06
CA ALA A 354 -1.67 18.64 -18.84
C ALA A 354 -2.90 18.00 -18.18
N THR A 355 -3.92 17.68 -18.99
CA THR A 355 -5.23 17.19 -18.50
C THR A 355 -5.10 16.03 -17.52
N GLU A 356 -4.25 15.05 -17.83
CA GLU A 356 -4.03 13.88 -16.97
C GLU A 356 -3.40 14.22 -15.62
N ALA A 357 -2.47 15.19 -15.56
CA ALA A 357 -1.85 15.62 -14.30
C ALA A 357 -2.86 16.37 -13.41
N VAL A 358 -3.64 17.26 -14.02
CA VAL A 358 -4.70 18.01 -13.34
C VAL A 358 -5.79 17.06 -12.82
N ASP A 359 -6.26 16.13 -13.66
CA ASP A 359 -7.31 15.19 -13.30
C ASP A 359 -6.86 14.15 -12.28
N ALA A 360 -5.61 13.70 -12.33
CA ALA A 360 -5.05 12.85 -11.29
C ALA A 360 -5.05 13.55 -9.93
N CYS A 361 -4.70 14.85 -9.87
CA CYS A 361 -4.78 15.63 -8.64
C CYS A 361 -6.23 15.74 -8.13
N ARG A 362 -7.20 16.02 -9.01
CA ARG A 362 -8.63 16.08 -8.65
C ARG A 362 -9.12 14.76 -8.07
N ALA A 363 -8.83 13.66 -8.77
CA ALA A 363 -9.20 12.31 -8.36
C ALA A 363 -8.56 11.90 -7.03
N PHE A 364 -7.26 12.16 -6.87
CA PHE A 364 -6.53 11.75 -5.68
C PHE A 364 -6.91 12.59 -4.45
N ALA A 365 -7.21 13.89 -4.62
CA ALA A 365 -7.67 14.74 -3.54
C ALA A 365 -8.95 14.19 -2.88
N GLU A 366 -9.91 13.70 -3.67
CA GLU A 366 -11.13 13.06 -3.15
C GLU A 366 -10.84 11.79 -2.33
N LEU A 367 -9.90 10.97 -2.78
CA LEU A 367 -9.46 9.77 -2.05
C LEU A 367 -8.82 10.12 -0.70
N LEU A 368 -7.95 11.14 -0.69
CA LEU A 368 -7.34 11.64 0.54
C LEU A 368 -8.40 12.19 1.50
N ALA A 369 -9.33 12.99 0.99
CA ALA A 369 -10.39 13.56 1.80
C ALA A 369 -11.34 12.50 2.38
N ASP A 370 -11.63 11.41 1.64
CA ASP A 370 -12.37 10.26 2.17
C ASP A 370 -11.62 9.56 3.31
N GLY A 371 -10.31 9.34 3.14
CA GLY A 371 -9.45 8.79 4.20
C GLY A 371 -9.47 9.68 5.44
N ILE A 372 -9.22 10.98 5.29
CA ILE A 372 -9.22 11.97 6.38
C ILE A 372 -10.58 11.99 7.10
N ALA A 373 -11.69 11.97 6.35
CA ALA A 373 -13.05 11.93 6.91
C ALA A 373 -13.37 10.64 7.69
N GLY A 374 -12.53 9.60 7.57
CA GLY A 374 -12.72 8.31 8.23
C GLY A 374 -13.72 7.42 7.50
N THR A 375 -13.77 7.51 6.18
CA THR A 375 -14.44 6.52 5.33
C THR A 375 -13.69 5.18 5.44
N PRO A 376 -14.39 4.03 5.57
CA PRO A 376 -13.74 2.73 5.64
C PRO A 376 -12.81 2.49 4.45
N ARG A 377 -11.65 1.87 4.69
CA ARG A 377 -10.61 1.65 3.67
C ARG A 377 -11.16 0.99 2.39
N ALA A 378 -12.02 -0.01 2.55
CA ALA A 378 -12.65 -0.71 1.43
C ALA A 378 -13.52 0.23 0.55
N GLU A 379 -14.14 1.25 1.14
CA GLU A 379 -14.95 2.26 0.44
C GLU A 379 -14.07 3.34 -0.20
N VAL A 380 -13.00 3.79 0.47
CA VAL A 380 -12.01 4.70 -0.12
C VAL A 380 -11.44 4.09 -1.40
N LEU A 381 -11.07 2.81 -1.35
CA LEU A 381 -10.48 2.09 -2.48
C LEU A 381 -11.53 1.50 -3.45
N ALA A 382 -12.83 1.71 -3.21
CA ALA A 382 -13.90 1.21 -4.08
C ALA A 382 -13.80 1.78 -5.49
N ARG A 383 -14.25 0.99 -6.48
CA ARG A 383 -14.38 1.45 -7.87
C ARG A 383 -15.34 2.63 -7.90
N ARG A 384 -14.96 3.70 -8.59
CA ARG A 384 -15.80 4.90 -8.71
C ARG A 384 -15.71 5.48 -10.12
N PRO A 385 -16.84 5.98 -10.67
CA PRO A 385 -16.82 6.70 -11.93
C PRO A 385 -16.03 8.01 -11.78
N PHE A 386 -15.40 8.46 -12.86
CA PHE A 386 -14.67 9.71 -12.90
C PHE A 386 -14.85 10.37 -14.26
N GLU A 387 -15.22 11.65 -14.22
CA GLU A 387 -15.37 12.49 -15.42
C GLU A 387 -14.10 13.30 -15.64
N GLY A 388 -13.31 12.92 -16.64
CA GLY A 388 -12.04 13.54 -16.98
C GLY A 388 -11.23 12.65 -17.93
N ALA A 389 -9.91 12.72 -17.84
CA ALA A 389 -9.01 11.91 -18.66
C ALA A 389 -9.28 10.40 -18.51
N GLU A 390 -9.40 9.70 -19.65
CA GLU A 390 -9.72 8.27 -19.71
C GLU A 390 -8.72 7.42 -18.91
N ALA A 391 -7.42 7.77 -18.98
CA ALA A 391 -6.38 7.05 -18.26
C ALA A 391 -6.58 7.12 -16.73
N VAL A 392 -6.97 8.27 -16.19
CA VAL A 392 -7.30 8.45 -14.76
C VAL A 392 -8.59 7.71 -14.41
N ALA A 393 -9.61 7.78 -15.27
CA ALA A 393 -10.87 7.06 -15.07
C ALA A 393 -10.67 5.53 -15.01
N ARG A 394 -9.78 4.96 -15.83
CA ARG A 394 -9.43 3.52 -15.77
C ARG A 394 -8.78 3.15 -14.43
N VAL A 395 -7.93 4.02 -13.89
CA VAL A 395 -7.31 3.80 -12.56
C VAL A 395 -8.38 3.80 -11.46
N LEU A 396 -9.32 4.75 -11.46
CA LEU A 396 -10.43 4.79 -10.49
C LEU A 396 -11.48 3.70 -10.70
N ALA A 397 -11.61 3.16 -11.91
CA ALA A 397 -12.37 1.94 -12.20
C ALA A 397 -11.67 0.66 -11.69
N GLY A 398 -10.44 0.79 -11.18
CA GLY A 398 -9.71 -0.29 -10.50
C GLY A 398 -8.82 -1.10 -11.41
N SER A 399 -8.16 -0.48 -12.40
CA SER A 399 -7.18 -1.16 -13.27
C SER A 399 -6.08 -1.89 -12.48
N TRP A 400 -5.71 -1.41 -11.29
CA TRP A 400 -4.71 -2.00 -10.40
C TRP A 400 -5.19 -3.24 -9.60
N ARG A 401 -6.50 -3.49 -9.52
CA ARG A 401 -7.05 -4.53 -8.65
C ARG A 401 -6.65 -5.92 -9.12
N GLY A 402 -6.10 -6.72 -8.22
CA GLY A 402 -5.63 -8.08 -8.53
C GLY A 402 -4.40 -8.15 -9.45
N ARG A 403 -3.79 -7.02 -9.83
CA ARG A 403 -2.63 -7.03 -10.73
C ARG A 403 -1.36 -7.50 -10.01
N PRO A 404 -0.55 -8.35 -10.66
CA PRO A 404 0.73 -8.77 -10.11
C PRO A 404 1.76 -7.62 -10.15
N ARG A 405 2.79 -7.70 -9.30
CA ARG A 405 3.79 -6.62 -9.14
C ARG A 405 4.53 -6.27 -10.43
N ASN A 406 4.86 -7.25 -11.26
CA ASN A 406 5.58 -7.07 -12.52
C ASN A 406 4.78 -6.30 -13.59
N GLU A 407 3.47 -6.15 -13.38
CA GLU A 407 2.57 -5.44 -14.27
C GLU A 407 2.31 -3.98 -13.89
N ILE A 408 2.69 -3.60 -12.67
CA ILE A 408 2.60 -2.22 -12.18
C ILE A 408 3.83 -1.45 -12.65
N ARG A 409 3.59 -0.26 -13.20
CA ARG A 409 4.65 0.67 -13.64
C ARG A 409 4.82 1.78 -12.60
N SER A 410 6.04 2.27 -12.45
CA SER A 410 6.42 3.28 -11.45
C SER A 410 7.29 4.37 -12.06
N SER A 411 6.98 4.81 -13.29
CA SER A 411 7.72 5.90 -13.94
C SER A 411 7.12 7.25 -13.56
N GLY A 412 7.79 8.35 -13.92
CA GLY A 412 7.29 9.72 -13.68
C GLY A 412 6.08 10.17 -14.48
N TYR A 413 5.34 9.24 -15.09
CA TYR A 413 4.06 9.53 -15.72
C TYR A 413 2.97 9.44 -14.66
N VAL A 414 2.19 10.52 -14.50
CA VAL A 414 1.24 10.68 -13.39
C VAL A 414 0.25 9.52 -13.21
N VAL A 415 -0.19 8.88 -14.32
CA VAL A 415 -1.13 7.75 -14.25
C VAL A 415 -0.44 6.49 -13.74
N HIS A 416 0.83 6.24 -14.12
CA HIS A 416 1.60 5.13 -13.55
C HIS A 416 1.77 5.33 -12.04
N THR A 417 2.12 6.54 -11.60
CA THR A 417 2.26 6.88 -10.18
C THR A 417 0.96 6.68 -9.40
N LEU A 418 -0.16 7.19 -9.91
CA LEU A 418 -1.47 7.05 -9.26
C LEU A 418 -1.90 5.57 -9.16
N GLU A 419 -1.72 4.79 -10.23
CA GLU A 419 -2.03 3.35 -10.25
C GLU A 419 -1.16 2.59 -9.24
N ALA A 420 0.14 2.85 -9.22
CA ALA A 420 1.09 2.21 -8.32
C ALA A 420 0.85 2.54 -6.85
N ALA A 421 0.47 3.78 -6.54
CA ALA A 421 0.16 4.19 -5.18
C ALA A 421 -1.10 3.50 -4.64
N LEU A 422 -2.18 3.46 -5.43
CA LEU A 422 -3.40 2.73 -5.05
C LEU A 422 -3.14 1.23 -4.90
N TRP A 423 -2.39 0.64 -5.83
CA TRP A 423 -1.98 -0.75 -5.76
C TRP A 423 -1.20 -1.06 -4.48
N SER A 424 -0.24 -0.20 -4.11
CA SER A 424 0.62 -0.39 -2.94
C SER A 424 -0.17 -0.33 -1.64
N VAL A 425 -1.04 0.68 -1.49
CA VAL A 425 -1.95 0.79 -0.34
C VAL A 425 -2.92 -0.39 -0.28
N ALA A 426 -3.47 -0.80 -1.42
CA ALA A 426 -4.44 -1.90 -1.48
C ALA A 426 -3.84 -3.26 -1.10
N ARG A 427 -2.57 -3.49 -1.48
CA ARG A 427 -1.82 -4.71 -1.16
C ARG A 427 -1.21 -4.74 0.23
N ALA A 428 -1.18 -3.63 0.96
CA ALA A 428 -0.60 -3.55 2.30
C ALA A 428 -1.67 -3.56 3.39
N GLY A 429 -1.32 -4.12 4.57
CA GLY A 429 -2.18 -4.10 5.76
C GLY A 429 -1.90 -2.92 6.70
N ASN A 430 -0.81 -2.17 6.47
CA ASN A 430 -0.35 -1.08 7.33
C ASN A 430 0.51 -0.08 6.51
N PHE A 431 0.78 1.08 7.11
CA PHE A 431 1.55 2.16 6.49
C PHE A 431 2.95 1.72 6.03
N ARG A 432 3.72 1.07 6.92
CA ARG A 432 5.10 0.64 6.65
C ARG A 432 5.17 -0.24 5.41
N ASN A 433 4.32 -1.25 5.34
CA ASN A 433 4.28 -2.20 4.23
C ASN A 433 3.81 -1.52 2.94
N ALA A 434 2.93 -0.52 3.00
CA ALA A 434 2.50 0.23 1.82
C ALA A 434 3.67 1.02 1.22
N VAL A 435 4.37 1.80 2.05
CA VAL A 435 5.51 2.62 1.62
C VAL A 435 6.66 1.76 1.12
N LEU A 436 7.04 0.68 1.82
CA LEU A 436 8.10 -0.21 1.34
C LEU A 436 7.72 -0.93 0.05
N LEU A 437 6.46 -1.32 -0.11
CA LEU A 437 6.01 -1.95 -1.35
C LEU A 437 6.12 -0.99 -2.54
N ALA A 438 5.76 0.28 -2.33
CA ALA A 438 5.88 1.36 -3.31
C ALA A 438 7.34 1.68 -3.65
N ALA A 439 8.18 1.96 -2.65
CA ALA A 439 9.59 2.28 -2.84
C ALA A 439 10.34 1.16 -3.59
N ASN A 440 10.03 -0.10 -3.27
CA ASN A 440 10.65 -1.24 -3.95
C ASN A 440 10.14 -1.46 -5.38
N LEU A 441 9.18 -0.69 -5.91
CA LEU A 441 8.91 -0.70 -7.35
C LEU A 441 10.06 -0.07 -8.17
N ALA A 442 10.92 0.71 -7.52
CA ALA A 442 12.03 1.46 -8.12
C ALA A 442 11.55 2.39 -9.26
N ASP A 443 12.45 2.74 -10.20
CA ASP A 443 12.20 3.74 -11.24
C ASP A 443 12.00 5.13 -10.61
N ASP A 444 10.80 5.69 -10.62
CA ASP A 444 10.43 6.92 -9.90
C ASP A 444 9.88 6.55 -8.51
N ALA A 445 10.80 6.09 -7.66
CA ALA A 445 10.49 5.36 -6.43
C ALA A 445 10.07 6.27 -5.27
N ASP A 446 10.75 7.40 -5.13
CA ASP A 446 10.45 8.51 -4.23
C ASP A 446 9.03 9.01 -4.46
N THR A 447 8.65 9.36 -5.69
CA THR A 447 7.31 9.92 -5.92
C THR A 447 6.21 8.89 -5.71
N VAL A 448 6.40 7.65 -6.18
CA VAL A 448 5.41 6.59 -5.95
C VAL A 448 5.27 6.31 -4.45
N ALA A 449 6.36 6.31 -3.68
CA ALA A 449 6.33 6.15 -2.24
C ALA A 449 5.71 7.36 -1.52
N ALA A 450 5.97 8.60 -1.97
CA ALA A 450 5.37 9.81 -1.42
C ALA A 450 3.85 9.85 -1.63
N VAL A 451 3.37 9.58 -2.84
CA VAL A 451 1.93 9.48 -3.14
C VAL A 451 1.29 8.31 -2.39
N THR A 452 1.97 7.18 -2.26
CA THR A 452 1.52 6.07 -1.40
C THR A 452 1.42 6.50 0.06
N GLY A 453 2.42 7.23 0.56
CA GLY A 453 2.50 7.75 1.91
C GLY A 453 1.37 8.74 2.22
N GLN A 454 0.97 9.59 1.27
CA GLN A 454 -0.19 10.46 1.40
C GLN A 454 -1.47 9.66 1.69
N LEU A 455 -1.77 8.65 0.87
CA LEU A 455 -2.99 7.87 1.03
C LEU A 455 -2.93 6.91 2.23
N ALA A 456 -1.80 6.23 2.43
CA ALA A 456 -1.60 5.38 3.59
C ALA A 456 -1.71 6.18 4.89
N GLY A 457 -1.12 7.38 4.95
CA GLY A 457 -1.24 8.29 6.07
C GLY A 457 -2.67 8.77 6.31
N ALA A 458 -3.41 9.08 5.24
CA ALA A 458 -4.83 9.41 5.31
C ALA A 458 -5.71 8.26 5.82
N LEU A 459 -5.28 6.99 5.70
CA LEU A 459 -6.03 5.82 6.14
C LEU A 459 -5.63 5.34 7.54
N TYR A 460 -4.33 5.25 7.80
CA TYR A 460 -3.78 4.68 9.03
C TYR A 460 -3.46 5.72 10.11
N GLY A 461 -3.46 7.01 9.75
CA GLY A 461 -3.14 8.10 10.67
C GLY A 461 -1.64 8.28 10.89
N LEU A 462 -1.28 9.42 11.49
CA LEU A 462 0.08 9.73 11.93
C LEU A 462 0.60 8.64 12.89
N ARG A 463 -0.27 8.16 13.80
CA ARG A 463 0.04 7.03 14.70
C ARG A 463 0.27 5.69 13.99
N GLY A 464 -0.10 5.56 12.72
CA GLY A 464 0.16 4.38 11.91
C GLY A 464 1.55 4.37 11.28
N ILE A 465 2.24 5.52 11.25
CA ILE A 465 3.60 5.67 10.74
C ILE A 465 4.58 5.13 11.79
N PRO A 466 5.59 4.31 11.42
CA PRO A 466 6.62 3.86 12.36
C PRO A 466 7.30 5.02 13.10
N ASP A 467 7.33 4.96 14.43
CA ASP A 467 7.95 6.01 15.26
C ASP A 467 9.42 6.24 14.87
N ALA A 468 10.17 5.17 14.61
CA ALA A 468 11.57 5.24 14.18
C ALA A 468 11.76 6.00 12.85
N TRP A 469 10.77 6.00 11.95
CA TRP A 469 10.81 6.79 10.72
C TRP A 469 10.52 8.25 11.00
N LEU A 470 9.53 8.54 11.85
CA LEU A 470 9.23 9.91 12.25
C LEU A 470 10.39 10.56 13.00
N GLU A 471 11.09 9.82 13.86
CA GLU A 471 12.26 10.30 14.61
C GLU A 471 13.45 10.66 13.72
N ARG A 472 13.65 9.93 12.61
CA ARG A 472 14.72 10.20 11.64
C ARG A 472 14.36 11.30 10.63
N LEU A 473 13.07 11.54 10.42
CA LEU A 473 12.58 12.44 9.37
C LEU A 473 13.13 13.86 9.54
N ALA A 474 13.83 14.35 8.51
CA ALA A 474 14.36 15.70 8.50
C ALA A 474 13.22 16.73 8.64
N TRP A 475 13.42 17.73 9.50
CA TRP A 475 12.47 18.81 9.75
C TRP A 475 11.08 18.35 10.20
N ARG A 476 10.98 17.19 10.88
CA ARG A 476 9.73 16.65 11.44
C ARG A 476 8.87 17.73 12.14
N ASP A 477 9.48 18.55 13.00
CA ASP A 477 8.74 19.55 13.76
C ASP A 477 8.16 20.67 12.87
N ARG A 478 8.94 21.14 11.88
CA ARG A 478 8.47 22.13 10.91
C ARG A 478 7.35 21.56 10.03
N LEU A 479 7.47 20.29 9.59
CA LEU A 479 6.41 19.62 8.84
C LEU A 479 5.12 19.47 9.67
N LEU A 480 5.24 19.11 10.95
CA LEU A 480 4.09 19.04 11.85
C LEU A 480 3.43 20.41 12.05
N GLU A 481 4.22 21.46 12.22
CA GLU A 481 3.74 22.83 12.38
C GLU A 481 3.02 23.32 11.11
N ALA A 482 3.63 23.17 9.94
CA ALA A 482 3.02 23.52 8.66
C ALA A 482 1.72 22.74 8.40
N GLY A 483 1.68 21.44 8.75
CA GLY A 483 0.46 20.63 8.65
C GLY A 483 -0.68 21.13 9.55
N ARG A 484 -0.37 21.60 10.76
CA ARG A 484 -1.36 22.20 11.68
C ARG A 484 -1.89 23.53 11.13
N TRP A 485 -1.02 24.37 10.58
CA TRP A 485 -1.42 25.62 9.95
C TRP A 485 -2.30 25.38 8.72
N ALA A 486 -1.95 24.42 7.86
CA ALA A 486 -2.76 24.05 6.69
C ALA A 486 -4.12 23.45 7.08
N LEU A 487 -4.25 22.82 8.25
CA LEU A 487 -5.56 22.41 8.79
C LEU A 487 -6.43 23.59 9.29
N ALA A 488 -5.88 24.81 9.30
CA ALA A 488 -6.49 26.01 9.88
C ALA A 488 -6.87 25.82 11.36
N GLU A 489 -6.03 25.11 12.12
CA GLU A 489 -6.20 25.02 13.58
C GLU A 489 -5.82 26.36 14.23
N PRO A 490 -6.58 26.82 15.25
CA PRO A 490 -6.10 27.91 16.08
C PRO A 490 -4.75 27.53 16.68
N LEU A 491 -3.80 28.47 16.69
CA LEU A 491 -2.54 28.33 17.44
C LEU A 491 -2.91 28.18 18.92
N GLY A 492 -2.98 26.93 19.38
CA GLY A 492 -3.28 26.54 20.76
C GLY A 492 -2.01 26.27 21.55
#